data_AF-A0A494X0C3-F1
#
_entry.id   AF-A0A494X0C3-F1
#
_cell.length_a   1.000
_cell.length_b   1.000
_cell.length_c   1.000
_cell.angle_alpha   90.00
_cell.angle_beta   90.00
_cell.angle_gamma   90.00
#
_symmetry.space_group_name_H-M   'P 1'
#
loop_
_entity.id
_entity.type
_entity.pdbx_description
1 polymer ?
#
loop_
_entity_poly.entity_id
_entity_poly.type
_entity_poly.pdbx_seq_one_letter_code
_entity_poly.pdbx_strand_id
1 'polypeptide(L)'
;MLKVVQGHEIWVLPEGSHGHEGHETRCRIFYGHAMRPDGLADPARLAAWVLLPGGAKLSLKVEAGDDRFHLVAFTPDRDGFWPVTVENDVGPVAVTADGFYRRGTRKDYPGAREVGYYYQYAKTYVQVGHFCAACGPVVQPPEITSLAHDLELILTPGAYRVGDEVILEVLYRGRPLPGTEVKATWSLREEDDWGLSAKTDDAGRVKFILSNPGHWLFYTRVADETLGREGEYDKKVYSATLSLFGVR
;
A
#
# COMPACT_ATOMS: atom_id res chain seq x y z
N MET A 1 0.06 -11.46 19.23
CA MET A 1 -0.15 -12.32 18.05
C MET A 1 0.29 -11.54 16.82
N LEU A 2 1.10 -12.11 15.93
CA LEU A 2 1.54 -11.39 14.72
C LEU A 2 0.42 -11.36 13.69
N LYS A 3 -0.23 -10.22 13.61
CA LYS A 3 -1.49 -10.07 12.88
C LYS A 3 -1.33 -10.04 11.36
N VAL A 4 -0.10 -9.83 10.85
CA VAL A 4 0.23 -9.88 9.41
C VAL A 4 -0.18 -11.20 8.74
N VAL A 5 -0.06 -12.33 9.45
CA VAL A 5 -0.46 -13.64 8.93
C VAL A 5 -1.98 -13.72 8.78
N GLN A 6 -2.70 -13.03 9.67
CA GLN A 6 -4.16 -12.90 9.67
C GLN A 6 -4.66 -11.82 8.70
N GLY A 7 -3.77 -11.23 7.90
CA GLY A 7 -4.12 -10.24 6.90
C GLY A 7 -4.03 -8.80 7.39
N HIS A 8 -3.15 -8.47 8.34
CA HIS A 8 -2.80 -7.07 8.55
C HIS A 8 -1.90 -6.54 7.44
N GLU A 9 -2.21 -5.34 6.98
CA GLU A 9 -1.48 -4.58 5.98
C GLU A 9 -1.07 -3.21 6.50
N ILE A 10 -0.04 -2.64 5.85
CA ILE A 10 0.20 -1.20 5.92
C ILE A 10 -0.60 -0.48 4.85
N TRP A 11 -1.04 0.74 5.13
CA TRP A 11 -1.49 1.69 4.11
C TRP A 11 -1.06 3.10 4.49
N VAL A 12 -0.90 3.96 3.48
CA VAL A 12 -0.52 5.36 3.67
C VAL A 12 -1.63 6.27 3.17
N LEU A 13 -1.96 7.34 3.89
CA LEU A 13 -2.95 8.35 3.48
C LEU A 13 -2.42 9.77 3.74
N PRO A 14 -2.68 10.74 2.86
CA PRO A 14 -2.47 12.16 3.16
C PRO A 14 -3.27 12.62 4.39
N GLU A 15 -2.79 13.64 5.12
CA GLU A 15 -3.58 14.27 6.21
C GLU A 15 -4.62 15.26 5.69
N GLY A 16 -4.41 15.82 4.50
CA GLY A 16 -5.25 16.83 3.89
C GLY A 16 -5.70 16.45 2.48
N SER A 17 -6.71 17.13 1.97
CA SER A 17 -7.22 16.91 0.60
C SER A 17 -6.23 17.30 -0.50
N HIS A 18 -5.30 18.21 -0.19
CA HIS A 18 -4.19 18.57 -1.06
C HIS A 18 -3.08 19.23 -0.23
N GLY A 19 -1.86 19.23 -0.76
CA GLY A 19 -0.74 20.05 -0.30
C GLY A 19 -0.55 21.30 -1.15
N HIS A 20 0.40 22.14 -0.78
CA HIS A 20 0.78 23.33 -1.54
C HIS A 20 2.29 23.31 -1.81
N GLU A 21 2.69 23.78 -2.99
CA GLU A 21 4.09 24.01 -3.33
C GLU A 21 4.80 24.82 -2.24
N GLY A 22 5.99 24.37 -1.83
CA GLY A 22 6.81 25.03 -0.81
C GLY A 22 6.34 24.84 0.64
N HIS A 23 5.21 24.17 0.86
CA HIS A 23 4.66 23.93 2.19
C HIS A 23 4.74 22.45 2.57
N GLU A 24 5.05 22.17 3.84
CA GLU A 24 5.13 20.79 4.34
C GLU A 24 3.79 20.07 4.13
N THR A 25 3.87 18.88 3.53
CA THR A 25 2.75 17.96 3.34
C THR A 25 3.02 16.67 4.11
N ARG A 26 2.00 16.18 4.81
CA ARG A 26 2.10 15.04 5.72
C ARG A 26 1.23 13.87 5.27
N CYS A 27 1.71 12.67 5.50
CA CYS A 27 0.97 11.43 5.34
C CYS A 27 1.06 10.58 6.61
N ARG A 28 -0.01 9.83 6.89
CA ARG A 28 -0.10 8.86 7.98
C ARG A 28 0.11 7.46 7.42
N ILE A 29 0.94 6.68 8.11
CA ILE A 29 1.18 5.27 7.85
C ILE A 29 0.43 4.48 8.90
N PHE A 30 -0.57 3.72 8.47
CA PHE A 30 -1.37 2.88 9.33
C PHE A 30 -0.93 1.41 9.20
N TYR A 31 -1.28 0.62 10.22
CA TYR A 31 -1.15 -0.82 10.20
C TYR A 31 -2.43 -1.43 10.80
N GLY A 32 -2.99 -2.44 10.16
CA GLY A 32 -4.34 -2.89 10.51
C GLY A 32 -4.95 -3.78 9.45
N HIS A 33 -6.27 -3.91 9.46
CA HIS A 33 -7.01 -4.73 8.49
C HIS A 33 -8.16 -3.94 7.87
N ALA A 34 -8.29 -3.97 6.54
CA ALA A 34 -9.37 -3.36 5.79
C ALA A 34 -9.65 -1.89 6.21
N MET A 35 -8.59 -1.08 6.26
CA MET A 35 -8.62 0.34 6.67
C MET A 35 -8.99 0.59 8.15
N ARG A 36 -8.93 -0.44 8.99
CA ARG A 36 -9.09 -0.31 10.45
C ARG A 36 -7.74 -0.43 11.14
N PRO A 37 -7.20 0.68 11.71
CA PRO A 37 -5.95 0.63 12.43
C PRO A 37 -6.03 -0.35 13.60
N ASP A 38 -5.03 -1.21 13.70
CA ASP A 38 -4.94 -2.20 14.77
C ASP A 38 -3.47 -2.44 15.11
N GLY A 39 -2.97 -1.60 16.01
CA GLY A 39 -1.57 -1.52 16.39
C GLY A 39 -0.74 -0.68 15.43
N LEU A 40 0.58 -0.78 15.60
CA LEU A 40 1.56 -0.05 14.80
C LEU A 40 2.52 -1.04 14.13
N ALA A 41 2.90 -0.77 12.89
CA ALA A 41 4.05 -1.43 12.29
C ALA A 41 5.32 -1.05 13.05
N ASP A 42 6.32 -1.92 13.02
CA ASP A 42 7.61 -1.68 13.66
C ASP A 42 8.38 -0.63 12.85
N PRO A 43 8.62 0.59 13.36
CA PRO A 43 9.22 1.66 12.57
C PRO A 43 10.63 1.34 12.08
N ALA A 44 11.36 0.44 12.77
CA ALA A 44 12.68 -0.02 12.33
C ALA A 44 12.62 -0.92 11.09
N ARG A 45 11.42 -1.40 10.71
CA ARG A 45 11.16 -2.20 9.51
C ARG A 45 10.50 -1.40 8.39
N LEU A 46 10.20 -0.12 8.64
CA LEU A 46 9.61 0.76 7.67
C LEU A 46 10.67 1.52 6.89
N ALA A 47 10.50 1.58 5.57
CA ALA A 47 11.19 2.52 4.72
C ALA A 47 10.14 3.33 3.94
N ALA A 48 10.27 4.65 3.93
CA ALA A 48 9.34 5.51 3.22
C ALA A 48 10.09 6.47 2.30
N TRP A 49 9.50 6.76 1.14
CA TRP A 49 10.02 7.78 0.23
C TRP A 49 8.89 8.41 -0.57
N VAL A 50 9.16 9.59 -1.12
CA VAL A 50 8.34 10.22 -2.16
C VAL A 50 9.09 10.12 -3.49
N LEU A 51 8.38 9.92 -4.59
CA LEU A 51 8.96 10.11 -5.91
C LEU A 51 8.93 11.58 -6.29
N LEU A 52 10.10 12.11 -6.61
CA LEU A 52 10.27 13.44 -7.19
C LEU A 52 9.84 13.42 -8.67
N PRO A 53 9.42 14.58 -9.20
CA PRO A 53 9.33 14.81 -10.64
C PRO A 53 10.65 14.40 -11.32
N GLY A 54 10.59 13.48 -12.30
CA GLY A 54 11.76 12.88 -12.96
C GLY A 54 12.24 11.55 -12.37
N GLY A 55 11.50 10.98 -11.41
CA GLY A 55 11.66 9.58 -10.97
C GLY A 55 12.67 9.34 -9.86
N ALA A 56 13.38 10.38 -9.38
CA ALA A 56 14.28 10.25 -8.25
C ALA A 56 13.50 9.98 -6.94
N LYS A 57 14.06 9.15 -6.05
CA LYS A 57 13.49 8.87 -4.73
C LYS A 57 14.04 9.84 -3.70
N LEU A 58 13.16 10.50 -2.94
CA LEU A 58 13.52 11.25 -1.73
C LEU A 58 13.07 10.45 -0.51
N SER A 59 14.02 9.89 0.24
CA SER A 59 13.75 9.17 1.48
C SER A 59 13.08 10.07 2.51
N LEU A 60 12.01 9.58 3.12
CA LEU A 60 11.28 10.25 4.18
C LEU A 60 11.61 9.61 5.52
N LYS A 61 11.79 10.43 6.54
CA LYS A 61 11.94 9.97 7.91
C LYS A 61 10.56 9.53 8.43
N VAL A 62 10.48 8.32 8.95
CA VAL A 62 9.30 7.82 9.67
C VAL A 62 9.37 8.32 11.10
N GLU A 63 8.36 9.07 11.51
CA GLU A 63 8.24 9.64 12.85
C GLU A 63 7.03 9.05 13.58
N ALA A 64 7.04 9.08 14.90
CA ALA A 64 5.89 8.65 15.69
C ALA A 64 4.71 9.61 15.45
N GLY A 65 3.53 9.05 15.19
CA GLY A 65 2.26 9.77 15.18
C GLY A 65 1.54 9.62 16.51
N ASP A 66 0.43 8.90 16.50
CA ASP A 66 -0.31 8.47 17.70
C ASP A 66 -0.19 6.94 17.91
N ASP A 67 -1.09 6.36 18.69
CA ASP A 67 -1.17 4.91 18.94
C ASP A 67 -1.71 4.09 17.75
N ARG A 68 -2.10 4.76 16.65
CA ARG A 68 -2.73 4.16 15.46
C ARG A 68 -1.94 4.39 14.17
N PHE A 69 -1.06 5.39 14.12
CA PHE A 69 -0.24 5.65 12.92
C PHE A 69 1.16 6.19 13.20
N HIS A 70 2.05 5.98 12.23
CA HIS A 70 3.30 6.75 12.08
C HIS A 70 3.10 7.90 11.09
N LEU A 71 4.00 8.87 11.09
CA LEU A 71 3.99 10.04 10.22
C LEU A 71 5.18 10.06 9.28
N VAL A 72 4.96 10.55 8.07
CA VAL A 72 6.02 10.99 7.15
C VAL A 72 5.64 12.36 6.59
N ALA A 73 6.65 13.18 6.33
CA ALA A 73 6.47 14.53 5.81
C ALA A 73 7.46 14.82 4.69
N PHE A 74 7.04 15.65 3.73
CA PHE A 74 7.88 16.15 2.65
C PHE A 74 7.38 17.53 2.20
N THR A 75 8.22 18.29 1.50
CA THR A 75 7.85 19.59 0.94
C THR A 75 7.90 19.50 -0.59
N PRO A 76 6.76 19.50 -1.28
CA PRO A 76 6.71 19.49 -2.74
C PRO A 76 7.26 20.81 -3.29
N ASP A 77 7.96 20.74 -4.42
CA ASP A 77 8.55 21.91 -5.10
C ASP A 77 7.74 22.41 -6.30
N ARG A 78 6.60 21.76 -6.57
CA ARG A 78 5.68 22.11 -7.65
C ARG A 78 4.31 21.44 -7.47
N ASP A 79 3.33 21.99 -8.17
CA ASP A 79 2.01 21.38 -8.35
C ASP A 79 2.08 20.05 -9.13
N GLY A 80 1.19 19.12 -8.79
CA GLY A 80 1.09 17.81 -9.41
C GLY A 80 0.69 16.70 -8.44
N PHE A 81 0.77 15.45 -8.90
CA PHE A 81 0.57 14.28 -8.06
C PHE A 81 1.91 13.72 -7.59
N TRP A 82 2.08 13.60 -6.29
CA TRP A 82 3.30 13.13 -5.63
C TRP A 82 3.06 11.74 -5.03
N PRO A 83 3.69 10.68 -5.55
CA PRO A 83 3.56 9.34 -5.00
C PRO A 83 4.32 9.26 -3.69
N VAL A 84 3.61 8.93 -2.62
CA VAL A 84 4.22 8.57 -1.35
C VAL A 84 4.08 7.07 -1.20
N THR A 85 5.19 6.43 -0.86
CA THR A 85 5.25 4.98 -0.71
C THR A 85 5.95 4.58 0.56
N VAL A 86 5.56 3.41 1.07
CA VAL A 86 6.09 2.81 2.28
C VAL A 86 6.28 1.32 2.06
N GLU A 87 7.44 0.82 2.43
CA GLU A 87 7.76 -0.60 2.54
C GLU A 87 7.74 -1.02 4.00
N ASN A 88 7.34 -2.25 4.27
CA ASN A 88 7.46 -2.89 5.57
C ASN A 88 8.12 -4.26 5.40
N ASP A 89 9.40 -4.35 5.79
CA ASP A 89 10.13 -5.60 5.84
C ASP A 89 9.79 -6.34 7.15
N VAL A 90 8.61 -6.98 7.16
CA VAL A 90 8.11 -7.69 8.35
C VAL A 90 9.03 -8.83 8.77
N GLY A 91 9.68 -9.46 7.79
CA GLY A 91 10.62 -10.57 8.00
C GLY A 91 9.94 -11.94 8.15
N PRO A 92 10.68 -12.95 8.61
CA PRO A 92 10.18 -14.31 8.72
C PRO A 92 9.21 -14.46 9.89
N VAL A 93 8.08 -15.12 9.64
CA VAL A 93 7.04 -15.43 10.60
C VAL A 93 6.67 -16.91 10.51
N ALA A 94 6.81 -17.60 11.63
CA ALA A 94 6.48 -19.00 11.80
C ALA A 94 5.04 -19.18 12.30
N VAL A 95 4.32 -20.11 11.68
CA VAL A 95 3.07 -20.67 12.20
C VAL A 95 3.43 -21.93 12.98
N THR A 96 3.48 -21.83 14.30
CA THR A 96 3.91 -22.94 15.16
C THR A 96 2.86 -24.06 15.20
N ALA A 97 3.26 -25.27 15.62
CA ALA A 97 2.40 -26.46 15.63
C ALA A 97 1.13 -26.31 16.48
N ASP A 98 1.18 -25.44 17.49
CA ASP A 98 0.09 -25.01 18.37
C ASP A 98 -0.82 -23.91 17.74
N GLY A 99 -0.52 -23.47 16.52
CA GLY A 99 -1.30 -22.49 15.76
C GLY A 99 -0.95 -21.02 16.04
N PHE A 100 0.05 -20.74 16.88
CA PHE A 100 0.47 -19.36 17.13
C PHE A 100 1.41 -18.82 16.05
N TYR A 101 1.42 -17.49 15.90
CA TYR A 101 2.30 -16.77 14.99
C TYR A 101 3.48 -16.17 15.75
N ARG A 102 4.70 -16.52 15.37
CA ARG A 102 5.94 -16.07 16.04
C ARG A 102 6.95 -15.53 15.03
N ARG A 103 7.65 -14.44 15.38
CA ARG A 103 8.73 -13.89 14.53
C ARG A 103 9.88 -14.87 14.61
N GLY A 104 10.46 -15.20 13.46
CA GLY A 104 11.61 -16.09 13.36
C GLY A 104 11.51 -17.03 12.16
N THR A 105 12.62 -17.70 11.95
CA THR A 105 12.90 -18.58 10.83
C THR A 105 12.54 -20.04 11.12
N ARG A 106 12.67 -20.87 10.09
CA ARG A 106 12.65 -22.34 10.16
C ARG A 106 13.68 -22.90 11.14
N LYS A 107 14.86 -22.27 11.28
CA LYS A 107 15.86 -22.65 12.30
C LYS A 107 15.38 -22.37 13.72
N ASP A 108 14.72 -21.24 13.94
CA ASP A 108 14.17 -20.87 15.25
C ASP A 108 12.98 -21.76 15.63
N TYR A 109 12.21 -22.21 14.63
CA TYR A 109 11.05 -23.08 14.81
C TYR A 109 11.06 -24.29 13.86
N PRO A 110 11.89 -25.32 14.12
CA PRO A 110 12.01 -26.48 13.25
C PRO A 110 10.69 -27.25 13.06
N GLY A 111 9.84 -27.27 14.09
CA GLY A 111 8.52 -27.91 14.08
C GLY A 111 7.35 -27.01 13.65
N ALA A 112 7.60 -25.79 13.16
CA ALA A 112 6.52 -24.94 12.66
C ALA A 112 5.86 -25.56 11.41
N ARG A 113 4.53 -25.42 11.30
CA ARG A 113 3.76 -25.92 10.15
C ARG A 113 4.20 -25.25 8.85
N GLU A 114 4.44 -23.95 8.93
CA GLU A 114 4.98 -23.14 7.83
C GLU A 114 5.76 -21.95 8.40
N VAL A 115 6.68 -21.42 7.61
CA VAL A 115 7.40 -20.17 7.86
C VAL A 115 7.38 -19.35 6.58
N GLY A 116 6.73 -18.19 6.61
CA GLY A 116 6.72 -17.25 5.48
C GLY A 116 7.58 -16.04 5.77
N TYR A 117 8.28 -15.51 4.77
CA TYR A 117 8.90 -14.19 4.84
C TYR A 117 7.92 -13.15 4.32
N TYR A 118 7.53 -12.19 5.16
CA TYR A 118 6.49 -11.22 4.83
C TYR A 118 7.11 -9.88 4.44
N TYR A 119 6.62 -9.31 3.34
CA TYR A 119 7.01 -8.00 2.86
C TYR A 119 5.77 -7.25 2.35
N GLN A 120 5.65 -5.97 2.69
CA GLN A 120 4.47 -5.19 2.35
C GLN A 120 4.85 -3.88 1.67
N TYR A 121 4.03 -3.48 0.69
CA TYR A 121 4.12 -2.22 -0.02
C TYR A 121 2.83 -1.43 0.20
N ALA A 122 2.93 -0.12 0.39
CA ALA A 122 1.80 0.78 0.43
C ALA A 122 2.09 2.01 -0.42
N LYS A 123 1.11 2.44 -1.24
CA LYS A 123 1.22 3.60 -2.12
C LYS A 123 -0.01 4.50 -1.99
N THR A 124 0.22 5.80 -2.07
CA THR A 124 -0.84 6.80 -2.28
C THR A 124 -0.33 7.92 -3.18
N TYR A 125 -1.24 8.71 -3.73
CA TYR A 125 -0.91 9.90 -4.50
C TYR A 125 -1.40 11.13 -3.75
N VAL A 126 -0.48 12.01 -3.38
CA VAL A 126 -0.77 13.30 -2.78
C VAL A 126 -1.00 14.31 -3.89
N GLN A 127 -2.19 14.90 -3.95
CA GLN A 127 -2.43 16.07 -4.80
C GLN A 127 -1.73 17.29 -4.19
N VAL A 128 -0.92 17.98 -4.98
CA VAL A 128 -0.32 19.28 -4.64
C VAL A 128 -0.84 20.31 -5.63
N GLY A 129 -1.37 21.42 -5.11
CA GLY A 129 -1.96 22.48 -5.91
C GLY A 129 -3.47 22.34 -6.13
N HIS A 130 -4.04 23.38 -6.75
CA HIS A 130 -5.47 23.47 -7.04
C HIS A 130 -5.74 23.08 -8.49
N PHE A 131 -6.30 21.89 -8.70
CA PHE A 131 -6.73 21.47 -10.03
C PHE A 131 -8.11 22.04 -10.35
N CYS A 132 -8.13 23.25 -10.88
CA CYS A 132 -9.32 23.86 -11.47
C CYS A 132 -9.12 24.04 -12.99
N ALA A 133 -10.20 23.96 -13.77
CA ALA A 133 -10.14 24.10 -15.24
C ALA A 133 -9.51 25.44 -15.70
N ALA A 134 -9.55 26.47 -14.84
CA ALA A 134 -8.95 27.78 -15.09
C ALA A 134 -7.49 27.93 -14.58
N CYS A 135 -6.97 26.94 -13.86
CA CYS A 135 -5.72 27.04 -13.09
C CYS A 135 -4.48 26.58 -13.88
N GLY A 136 -4.62 26.17 -15.14
CA GLY A 136 -3.52 25.68 -15.99
C GLY A 136 -3.41 24.15 -16.03
N PRO A 137 -2.45 23.61 -16.81
CA PRO A 137 -2.29 22.16 -16.99
C PRO A 137 -1.80 21.50 -15.70
N VAL A 138 -2.50 20.46 -15.27
CA VAL A 138 -2.03 19.54 -14.21
C VAL A 138 -0.81 18.80 -14.75
N VAL A 139 0.33 18.92 -14.10
CA VAL A 139 1.48 18.09 -14.42
C VAL A 139 1.16 16.67 -13.94
N GLN A 140 0.86 15.78 -14.88
CA GLN A 140 0.79 14.34 -14.67
C GLN A 140 2.06 13.73 -15.24
N PRO A 141 3.05 13.37 -14.42
CA PRO A 141 4.27 12.79 -14.97
C PRO A 141 3.94 11.38 -15.50
N PRO A 142 4.15 11.10 -16.80
CA PRO A 142 3.82 9.80 -17.41
C PRO A 142 4.66 8.63 -16.83
N GLU A 143 5.71 8.93 -16.07
CA GLU A 143 6.67 7.97 -15.48
C GLU A 143 6.32 7.55 -14.03
N ILE A 144 5.25 8.10 -13.45
CA ILE A 144 4.94 7.99 -12.01
C ILE A 144 3.98 6.81 -11.66
N THR A 145 3.59 6.01 -12.64
CA THR A 145 2.63 4.92 -12.44
C THR A 145 3.25 3.70 -11.75
N SER A 146 4.52 3.39 -12.02
CA SER A 146 5.20 2.19 -11.52
C SER A 146 6.43 2.54 -10.67
N LEU A 147 6.53 1.92 -9.49
CA LEU A 147 7.63 2.05 -8.54
C LEU A 147 8.61 0.88 -8.61
N ALA A 148 8.34 -0.10 -9.48
CA ALA A 148 9.09 -1.34 -9.63
C ALA A 148 9.19 -2.14 -8.32
N HIS A 149 8.12 -2.13 -7.52
CA HIS A 149 8.01 -3.04 -6.37
C HIS A 149 7.85 -4.49 -6.85
N ASP A 150 8.19 -5.46 -5.99
CA ASP A 150 7.98 -6.88 -6.29
C ASP A 150 6.49 -7.20 -6.51
N LEU A 151 5.59 -6.53 -5.78
CA LEU A 151 4.14 -6.58 -6.00
C LEU A 151 3.61 -5.15 -6.00
N GLU A 152 2.89 -4.77 -7.05
CA GLU A 152 2.46 -3.39 -7.23
C GLU A 152 1.03 -3.30 -7.77
N LEU A 153 0.25 -2.41 -7.14
CA LEU A 153 -1.01 -1.91 -7.67
C LEU A 153 -0.74 -0.58 -8.38
N ILE A 154 -1.10 -0.48 -9.65
CA ILE A 154 -0.93 0.71 -10.48
C ILE A 154 -2.31 1.27 -10.80
N LEU A 155 -2.48 2.56 -10.57
CA LEU A 155 -3.66 3.33 -10.97
C LEU A 155 -3.18 4.71 -11.40
N THR A 156 -3.77 5.26 -12.45
CA THR A 156 -3.50 6.64 -12.87
C THR A 156 -3.82 7.61 -11.73
N PRO A 157 -2.93 8.53 -11.34
CA PRO A 157 -3.27 9.53 -10.32
C PRO A 157 -4.40 10.45 -10.80
N GLY A 158 -5.33 10.78 -9.91
CA GLY A 158 -6.49 11.58 -10.28
C GLY A 158 -7.31 12.08 -9.08
N ALA A 159 -8.14 13.09 -9.34
CA ALA A 159 -9.14 13.58 -8.41
C ALA A 159 -10.46 12.84 -8.65
N TYR A 160 -10.60 11.69 -7.97
CA TYR A 160 -11.70 10.75 -8.15
C TYR A 160 -12.99 11.16 -7.43
N ARG A 161 -14.13 10.86 -8.05
CA ARG A 161 -15.48 11.12 -7.57
C ARG A 161 -16.31 9.86 -7.39
N VAL A 162 -17.38 9.99 -6.62
CA VAL A 162 -18.37 8.91 -6.51
C VAL A 162 -18.96 8.60 -7.89
N GLY A 163 -18.98 7.32 -8.23
CA GLY A 163 -19.42 6.81 -9.53
C GLY A 163 -18.31 6.70 -10.58
N ASP A 164 -17.10 7.23 -10.31
CA ASP A 164 -15.97 7.05 -11.22
C ASP A 164 -15.59 5.58 -11.33
N GLU A 165 -15.22 5.19 -12.55
CA GLU A 165 -14.63 3.89 -12.84
C GLU A 165 -13.11 3.98 -12.71
N VAL A 166 -12.51 3.07 -11.95
CA VAL A 166 -11.06 2.93 -11.83
C VAL A 166 -10.60 1.58 -12.34
N ILE A 167 -9.51 1.59 -13.10
CA ILE A 167 -8.86 0.38 -13.63
C ILE A 167 -7.49 0.29 -12.97
N LEU A 168 -7.31 -0.73 -12.12
CA LEU A 168 -6.02 -1.04 -11.53
C LEU A 168 -5.29 -2.07 -12.39
N GLU A 169 -4.00 -1.88 -12.60
CA GLU A 169 -3.10 -2.91 -13.12
C GLU A 169 -2.29 -3.50 -11.96
N VAL A 170 -2.18 -4.82 -11.90
CA VAL A 170 -1.42 -5.54 -10.89
C VAL A 170 -0.16 -6.10 -11.53
N LEU A 171 1.00 -5.67 -11.04
CA LEU A 171 2.29 -6.20 -11.47
C LEU A 171 2.88 -7.09 -10.37
N TYR A 172 3.41 -8.23 -10.76
CA TYR A 172 4.31 -9.04 -9.96
C TYR A 172 5.66 -9.13 -10.65
N ARG A 173 6.70 -8.63 -9.97
CA ARG A 173 8.08 -8.54 -10.48
C ARG A 173 8.15 -7.88 -11.86
N GLY A 174 7.40 -6.79 -12.00
CA GLY A 174 7.32 -5.99 -13.22
C GLY A 174 6.50 -6.58 -14.36
N ARG A 175 5.79 -7.71 -14.15
CA ARG A 175 4.93 -8.35 -15.16
C ARG A 175 3.47 -8.33 -14.74
N PRO A 176 2.52 -8.16 -15.67
CA PRO A 176 1.10 -8.30 -15.37
C PRO A 176 0.79 -9.61 -14.66
N LEU A 177 -0.03 -9.54 -13.60
CA LEU A 177 -0.41 -10.69 -12.78
C LEU A 177 -1.89 -11.06 -13.02
N PRO A 178 -2.18 -12.02 -13.92
CA PRO A 178 -3.55 -12.42 -14.23
C PRO A 178 -4.17 -13.31 -13.15
N GLY A 179 -5.50 -13.28 -13.03
CA GLY A 179 -6.28 -14.13 -12.12
C GLY A 179 -6.07 -13.87 -10.62
N THR A 180 -5.28 -12.86 -10.23
CA THR A 180 -5.06 -12.52 -8.82
C THR A 180 -6.27 -11.82 -8.24
N GLU A 181 -6.55 -12.09 -6.97
CA GLU A 181 -7.61 -11.39 -6.25
C GLU A 181 -7.14 -10.00 -5.84
N VAL A 182 -7.97 -9.00 -6.12
CA VAL A 182 -7.84 -7.63 -5.61
C VAL A 182 -9.07 -7.33 -4.79
N LYS A 183 -8.86 -6.85 -3.58
CA LYS A 183 -9.91 -6.46 -2.64
C LYS A 183 -9.97 -4.96 -2.51
N ALA A 184 -11.14 -4.42 -2.21
CA ALA A 184 -11.33 -3.00 -1.96
C ALA A 184 -12.26 -2.73 -0.78
N THR A 185 -12.04 -1.62 -0.10
CA THR A 185 -12.90 -1.09 0.96
C THR A 185 -12.84 0.44 0.99
N TRP A 186 -13.71 1.08 1.78
CA TRP A 186 -13.74 2.53 1.95
C TRP A 186 -13.92 2.94 3.42
N SER A 187 -13.44 4.13 3.78
CA SER A 187 -13.29 4.58 5.17
C SER A 187 -14.60 4.75 5.95
N LEU A 188 -15.72 4.94 5.25
CA LEU A 188 -17.04 5.15 5.86
C LEU A 188 -17.85 3.85 5.97
N ARG A 189 -17.24 2.71 5.66
CA ARG A 189 -17.88 1.41 5.76
C ARG A 189 -17.93 0.93 7.22
N GLU A 190 -19.11 0.49 7.67
CA GLU A 190 -19.33 0.05 9.04
C GLU A 190 -18.86 -1.38 9.33
N GLU A 191 -18.71 -2.25 8.31
CA GLU A 191 -18.24 -3.62 8.54
C GLU A 191 -16.70 -3.74 8.48
N ASP A 192 -16.20 -4.79 9.12
CA ASP A 192 -14.79 -4.92 9.56
C ASP A 192 -13.86 -5.60 8.56
N ASP A 193 -14.37 -5.99 7.39
CA ASP A 193 -13.64 -6.77 6.37
C ASP A 193 -13.61 -6.02 5.02
N TRP A 194 -13.09 -6.63 3.96
CA TRP A 194 -13.13 -6.09 2.61
C TRP A 194 -14.58 -5.98 2.09
N GLY A 195 -14.92 -4.84 1.48
CA GLY A 195 -16.26 -4.59 0.95
C GLY A 195 -16.48 -5.17 -0.44
N LEU A 196 -15.43 -5.20 -1.27
CA LEU A 196 -15.46 -5.69 -2.64
C LEU A 196 -14.27 -6.62 -2.91
N SER A 197 -14.45 -7.54 -3.85
CA SER A 197 -13.38 -8.38 -4.39
C SER A 197 -13.62 -8.62 -5.89
N ALA A 198 -12.55 -8.60 -6.66
CA ALA A 198 -12.56 -8.94 -8.09
C ALA A 198 -11.22 -9.57 -8.48
N LYS A 199 -11.20 -10.33 -9.58
CA LYS A 199 -9.97 -10.91 -10.13
C LYS A 199 -9.45 -10.11 -11.30
N THR A 200 -8.13 -10.08 -11.48
CA THR A 200 -7.51 -9.50 -12.67
C THR A 200 -7.77 -10.35 -13.92
N ASP A 201 -7.86 -9.68 -15.06
CA ASP A 201 -7.91 -10.29 -16.39
C ASP A 201 -6.53 -10.77 -16.87
N ASP A 202 -6.45 -11.28 -18.10
CA ASP A 202 -5.20 -11.78 -18.71
C ASP A 202 -4.13 -10.68 -18.87
N ALA A 203 -4.52 -9.40 -18.86
CA ALA A 203 -3.62 -8.25 -18.89
C ALA A 203 -3.27 -7.75 -17.48
N GLY A 204 -3.61 -8.50 -16.42
CA GLY A 204 -3.36 -8.13 -15.03
C GLY A 204 -4.21 -6.96 -14.56
N ARG A 205 -5.33 -6.64 -15.22
CA ARG A 205 -6.17 -5.48 -14.91
C ARG A 205 -7.44 -5.87 -14.21
N VAL A 206 -7.89 -5.03 -13.28
CA VAL A 206 -9.14 -5.18 -12.55
C VAL A 206 -9.86 -3.85 -12.46
N LYS A 207 -11.19 -3.90 -12.52
CA LYS A 207 -12.05 -2.73 -12.48
C LYS A 207 -12.82 -2.63 -11.16
N PHE A 208 -12.92 -1.42 -10.62
CA PHE A 208 -13.86 -1.07 -9.56
C PHE A 208 -14.64 0.20 -9.90
N ILE A 209 -15.87 0.29 -9.38
CA ILE A 209 -16.65 1.54 -9.37
C ILE A 209 -16.54 2.12 -7.97
N LEU A 210 -16.14 3.39 -7.87
CA LEU A 210 -16.04 4.10 -6.61
C LEU A 210 -17.44 4.53 -6.13
N SER A 211 -18.25 3.58 -5.67
CA SER A 211 -19.68 3.78 -5.38
C SER A 211 -19.99 4.56 -4.10
N ASN A 212 -18.98 4.87 -3.29
CA ASN A 212 -19.13 5.44 -1.95
C ASN A 212 -18.11 6.56 -1.73
N PRO A 213 -18.49 7.61 -0.97
CA PRO A 213 -17.55 8.65 -0.58
C PRO A 213 -16.56 8.15 0.48
N GLY A 214 -15.45 8.87 0.63
CA GLY A 214 -14.42 8.62 1.63
C GLY A 214 -13.08 8.22 1.04
N HIS A 215 -12.19 7.71 1.88
CA HIS A 215 -10.92 7.15 1.42
C HIS A 215 -11.13 5.73 0.93
N TRP A 216 -10.50 5.34 -0.16
CA TRP A 216 -10.53 3.98 -0.68
C TRP A 216 -9.21 3.27 -0.44
N LEU A 217 -9.26 1.98 -0.17
CA LEU A 217 -8.09 1.11 -0.03
C LEU A 217 -8.26 -0.09 -0.94
N PHE A 218 -7.27 -0.33 -1.79
CA PHE A 218 -7.13 -1.53 -2.61
C PHE A 218 -6.02 -2.40 -2.03
N TYR A 219 -6.19 -3.71 -2.11
CA TYR A 219 -5.27 -4.69 -1.55
C TYR A 219 -5.14 -5.91 -2.43
N THR A 220 -3.92 -6.42 -2.56
CA THR A 220 -3.65 -7.75 -3.11
C THR A 220 -2.48 -8.39 -2.41
N ARG A 221 -2.40 -9.73 -2.47
CA ARG A 221 -1.38 -10.53 -1.79
C ARG A 221 -1.00 -11.72 -2.64
N VAL A 222 0.31 -11.98 -2.71
CA VAL A 222 0.90 -13.12 -3.43
C VAL A 222 1.83 -13.87 -2.49
N ALA A 223 1.71 -15.19 -2.47
CA ALA A 223 2.71 -16.07 -1.87
C ALA A 223 3.47 -16.78 -3.00
N ASP A 224 4.80 -16.72 -2.95
CA ASP A 224 5.69 -17.40 -3.90
C ASP A 224 6.57 -18.40 -3.15
N GLU A 225 6.24 -19.68 -3.30
CA GLU A 225 6.96 -20.81 -2.72
C GLU A 225 8.30 -21.06 -3.40
N THR A 226 8.49 -20.58 -4.63
CA THR A 226 9.77 -20.72 -5.36
C THR A 226 10.87 -19.84 -4.77
N LEU A 227 10.48 -18.83 -3.97
CA LEU A 227 11.41 -17.93 -3.28
C LEU A 227 11.73 -18.38 -1.85
N GLY A 228 11.35 -19.59 -1.45
CA GLY A 228 11.78 -20.19 -0.20
C GLY A 228 13.30 -20.26 -0.07
N ARG A 229 13.79 -20.20 1.17
CA ARG A 229 15.21 -20.35 1.51
C ARG A 229 15.37 -21.45 2.55
N GLU A 230 16.11 -22.49 2.19
CA GLU A 230 16.31 -23.67 3.04
C GLU A 230 16.81 -23.28 4.44
N GLY A 231 16.16 -23.82 5.47
CA GLY A 231 16.46 -23.52 6.85
C GLY A 231 16.07 -22.12 7.31
N GLU A 232 15.48 -21.27 6.46
CA GLU A 232 15.04 -19.92 6.84
C GLU A 232 13.53 -19.74 6.72
N TYR A 233 12.94 -19.94 5.55
CA TYR A 233 11.50 -19.79 5.30
C TYR A 233 11.09 -20.56 4.05
N ASP A 234 9.84 -21.00 3.99
CA ASP A 234 9.35 -21.87 2.91
C ASP A 234 8.87 -21.07 1.69
N LYS A 235 8.49 -19.81 1.89
CA LYS A 235 7.94 -18.92 0.85
C LYS A 235 8.18 -17.46 1.17
N LYS A 236 8.14 -16.61 0.15
CA LYS A 236 7.97 -15.16 0.33
C LYS A 236 6.52 -14.80 0.13
N VAL A 237 6.03 -13.86 0.94
CA VAL A 237 4.66 -13.37 0.90
C VAL A 237 4.71 -11.85 0.75
N TYR A 238 4.25 -11.38 -0.40
CA TYR A 238 4.15 -9.98 -0.73
C TYR A 238 2.70 -9.51 -0.58
N SER A 239 2.50 -8.33 0.00
CA SER A 239 1.21 -7.65 -0.03
C SER A 239 1.40 -6.23 -0.53
N ALA A 240 0.43 -5.71 -1.28
CA ALA A 240 0.47 -4.36 -1.80
C ALA A 240 -0.86 -3.67 -1.52
N THR A 241 -0.78 -2.43 -1.04
CA THR A 241 -1.93 -1.53 -0.93
C THR A 241 -1.77 -0.29 -1.79
N LEU A 242 -2.89 0.19 -2.32
CA LEU A 242 -3.02 1.51 -2.93
C LEU A 242 -4.20 2.22 -2.30
N SER A 243 -4.01 3.44 -1.83
CA SER A 243 -5.09 4.23 -1.25
C SER A 243 -5.43 5.45 -2.11
N LEU A 244 -6.71 5.80 -2.12
CA LEU A 244 -7.21 7.06 -2.68
C LEU A 244 -7.80 7.91 -1.57
N PHE A 245 -7.39 9.17 -1.52
CA PHE A 245 -7.87 10.09 -0.51
C PHE A 245 -9.11 10.84 -1.00
N GLY A 246 -10.22 10.69 -0.28
CA GLY A 246 -11.31 11.67 -0.32
C GLY A 246 -12.11 11.66 -1.61
N VAL A 247 -12.54 10.49 -2.06
CA VAL A 247 -13.56 10.33 -3.11
C VAL A 247 -14.85 11.03 -2.64
N ARG A 248 -15.41 11.90 -3.49
CA ARG A 248 -16.57 12.75 -3.18
C ARG A 248 -17.63 12.70 -4.25
#